data_AF-A0A0B4ERJ4-F1
#
_entry.id   AF-A0A0B4ERJ4-F1
#
_cell.length_a   1.000
_cell.length_b   1.000
_cell.length_c   1.000
_cell.angle_alpha   90.00
_cell.angle_beta   90.00
_cell.angle_gamma   90.00
#
_symmetry.space_group_name_H-M   'P 1'
#
loop_
_entity.id
_entity.type
_entity.pdbx_description
1 polymer ?
#
loop_
_entity_poly.entity_id
_entity_poly.type
_entity_poly.pdbx_seq_one_letter_code
_entity_poly.pdbx_strand_id
1 'polypeptide(L)'
;MPIRHCIVHWIDKKPDGTPAVLDASQHELAKSQALENMLSDFNEAYNAKQGKAWGFFHAESGAYPFSGWLKMYFDGNQDFTQFSLEAVEHLQR
;
A
#
# COMPACT_ATOMS: atom_id res chain seq x y z
N MET A 1 -15.18 -1.99 8.84
CA MET A 1 -15.21 -2.57 7.48
C MET A 1 -14.20 -3.72 7.46
N PRO A 2 -14.48 -4.85 6.80
CA PRO A 2 -13.53 -5.96 6.75
C PRO A 2 -12.35 -5.65 5.82
N ILE A 3 -11.18 -6.18 6.14
CA ILE A 3 -10.05 -6.25 5.18
C ILE A 3 -10.45 -7.18 4.03
N ARG A 4 -10.34 -6.68 2.80
CA ARG A 4 -10.58 -7.49 1.58
C ARG A 4 -9.29 -8.15 1.09
N HIS A 5 -8.21 -7.39 1.08
CA HIS A 5 -6.89 -7.82 0.66
C HIS A 5 -5.84 -7.26 1.61
N CYS A 6 -4.79 -8.03 1.88
CA CYS A 6 -3.67 -7.58 2.72
C CYS A 6 -2.38 -8.24 2.24
N ILE A 7 -1.39 -7.40 1.95
CA ILE A 7 -0.04 -7.82 1.61
C ILE A 7 0.93 -6.84 2.27
N VAL A 8 2.07 -7.34 2.73
CA VAL A 8 3.08 -6.54 3.42
C VAL A 8 4.39 -6.70 2.67
N HIS A 9 4.91 -5.59 2.17
CA HIS A 9 6.25 -5.50 1.59
C HIS A 9 7.19 -4.80 2.59
N TRP A 10 8.47 -5.13 2.56
CA TRP A 10 9.48 -4.49 3.37
C TRP A 10 10.39 -3.62 2.49
N ILE A 11 10.52 -2.35 2.83
CA ILE A 11 11.47 -1.44 2.17
C ILE A 11 12.43 -0.90 3.23
N ASP A 12 13.72 -1.19 3.07
CA ASP A 12 14.80 -0.56 3.82
C ASP A 12 15.35 0.63 3.01
N LYS A 13 15.04 1.85 3.45
CA LYS A 13 15.52 3.11 2.86
C LYS A 13 16.34 3.87 3.90
N LYS A 14 17.66 3.91 3.70
CA LYS A 14 18.58 4.60 4.60
C LYS A 14 18.68 6.09 4.27
N PRO A 15 18.94 6.96 5.27
CA PRO A 15 19.09 8.40 5.06
C PRO A 15 20.43 8.79 4.41
N ASP A 16 21.35 7.84 4.25
CA ASP A 16 22.72 8.04 3.74
C ASP A 16 22.81 8.09 2.20
N GLY A 17 21.67 8.02 1.51
CA GLY A 17 21.60 8.05 0.04
C GLY A 17 21.87 6.69 -0.63
N THR A 18 22.04 5.62 0.15
CA THR A 18 22.08 4.27 -0.43
C THR A 18 20.73 3.89 -1.06
N PRO A 19 20.72 3.15 -2.19
CA PRO A 19 19.48 2.71 -2.82
C PRO A 19 18.59 1.91 -1.86
N ALA A 20 17.28 2.10 -1.95
CA ALA A 20 16.34 1.37 -1.12
C ALA A 20 16.32 -0.13 -1.47
N VAL A 21 16.41 -0.99 -0.46
CA VAL A 21 16.31 -2.44 -0.62
C VAL A 21 14.87 -2.85 -0.40
N LEU A 22 14.25 -3.43 -1.42
CA LEU A 22 12.90 -3.98 -1.36
C LEU A 22 12.96 -5.49 -1.19
N ASP A 23 12.28 -5.98 -0.16
CA ASP A 23 11.85 -7.37 -0.02
C ASP A 23 10.33 -7.41 -0.25
N ALA A 24 9.93 -7.73 -1.48
CA ALA A 24 8.53 -7.75 -1.87
C ALA A 24 7.90 -9.12 -1.56
N SER A 25 6.82 -9.11 -0.77
CA SER A 25 5.98 -10.30 -0.64
C SER A 25 5.36 -10.69 -1.98
N GLN A 26 5.33 -11.99 -2.23
CA GLN A 26 4.74 -12.61 -3.42
C GLN A 26 3.28 -13.05 -3.19
N HIS A 27 2.79 -12.97 -1.95
CA HIS A 27 1.49 -13.52 -1.57
C HIS A 27 0.78 -12.62 -0.57
N GLU A 28 -0.55 -12.63 -0.66
CA GLU A 28 -1.40 -12.04 0.36
C GLU A 28 -1.29 -12.78 1.69
N LEU A 29 -1.46 -12.04 2.78
CA LEU A 29 -1.60 -12.59 4.11
C LEU A 29 -2.98 -13.25 4.26
N ALA A 30 -2.99 -14.48 4.74
CA ALA A 30 -4.22 -15.16 5.12
C ALA A 30 -4.91 -14.41 6.28
N LYS A 31 -6.24 -14.44 6.28
CA LYS A 31 -7.03 -13.86 7.38
C LYS A 31 -6.61 -14.48 8.72
N SER A 32 -6.42 -13.62 9.70
CA SER A 32 -6.01 -14.02 11.04
C SER A 32 -6.55 -13.04 12.09
N GLN A 33 -6.65 -13.48 13.34
CA GLN A 33 -7.02 -12.61 14.45
C GLN A 33 -6.04 -11.43 14.60
N ALA A 34 -4.76 -11.64 14.29
CA ALA A 34 -3.76 -10.59 14.35
C ALA A 34 -4.07 -9.44 13.36
N LEU A 35 -4.52 -9.76 12.14
CA LEU A 35 -4.93 -8.75 11.16
C LEU A 35 -6.18 -7.99 11.59
N GLU A 36 -7.16 -8.68 12.18
CA GLU A 36 -8.38 -8.04 12.68
C GLU A 36 -8.07 -7.10 13.86
N ASN A 37 -7.20 -7.53 14.78
CA ASN A 37 -6.74 -6.67 15.88
C ASN A 37 -6.00 -5.43 15.34
N MET A 38 -5.06 -5.62 14.41
CA MET A 38 -4.34 -4.51 13.77
C MET A 38 -5.30 -3.50 13.12
N LEU A 39 -6.34 -3.99 12.43
CA LEU A 39 -7.35 -3.12 11.82
C LEU A 39 -8.16 -2.36 12.87
N SER A 40 -8.52 -3.01 13.97
CA SER A 40 -9.23 -2.38 15.09
C SER A 40 -8.38 -1.25 15.68
N ASP A 41 -7.14 -1.56 16.05
CA ASP A 41 -6.19 -0.61 16.64
C ASP A 41 -5.92 0.58 15.70
N PHE A 42 -5.76 0.31 14.40
CA PHE A 42 -5.59 1.35 13.38
C PHE A 42 -6.80 2.29 13.32
N ASN A 43 -8.01 1.74 13.30
CA ASN A 43 -9.24 2.55 13.24
C ASN A 43 -9.42 3.40 14.50
N GLU A 44 -9.13 2.85 15.67
CA GLU A 44 -9.21 3.60 16.93
C GLU A 44 -8.20 4.76 16.93
N ALA A 45 -6.93 4.46 16.61
CA ALA A 45 -5.86 5.46 16.57
C ALA A 45 -6.12 6.56 15.51
N TYR A 46 -6.57 6.19 14.31
CA TYR A 46 -6.90 7.14 13.26
C TYR A 46 -8.07 8.04 13.68
N ASN A 47 -9.12 7.47 14.30
CA ASN A 47 -10.31 8.23 14.65
C ASN A 47 -10.11 9.20 15.82
N ALA A 48 -9.23 8.87 16.76
CA ALA A 48 -8.88 9.71 17.90
C ALA A 48 -8.09 10.97 17.52
N LYS A 49 -7.38 10.99 16.38
CA LYS A 49 -6.60 12.16 15.95
C LYS A 49 -7.51 13.34 15.58
N GLN A 50 -7.25 14.49 16.20
CA GLN A 50 -7.82 15.78 15.81
C GLN A 50 -7.06 16.37 14.61
N GLY A 51 -7.70 17.28 13.86
CA GLY A 51 -7.07 17.97 12.74
C GLY A 51 -6.74 17.06 11.54
N LYS A 52 -7.62 16.10 11.23
CA LYS A 52 -7.45 15.19 10.09
C LYS A 52 -7.30 15.99 8.80
N ALA A 53 -6.19 15.79 8.11
CA ALA A 53 -5.96 16.33 6.77
C ALA A 53 -6.33 15.29 5.71
N TRP A 54 -6.61 15.77 4.50
CA TRP A 54 -6.88 14.93 3.34
C TRP A 54 -5.66 14.94 2.42
N GLY A 55 -5.18 13.76 2.05
CA GLY A 55 -4.27 13.61 0.91
C GLY A 55 -5.07 13.56 -0.39
N PHE A 56 -4.46 14.01 -1.48
CA PHE A 56 -5.03 13.81 -2.82
C PHE A 56 -3.97 13.14 -3.71
N PHE A 57 -4.43 12.31 -4.64
CA PHE A 57 -3.56 11.77 -5.68
C PHE A 57 -3.46 12.75 -6.83
N HIS A 58 -2.25 12.99 -7.32
CA HIS A 58 -2.06 13.70 -8.57
C HIS A 58 -2.74 12.97 -9.73
N ALA A 59 -3.11 13.72 -10.76
CA ALA A 59 -3.60 13.14 -12.00
C ALA A 59 -2.54 12.20 -12.59
N GLU A 60 -3.03 11.15 -13.25
CA GLU A 60 -2.17 10.13 -13.85
C GLU A 60 -1.15 10.76 -14.80
N SER A 61 0.12 10.46 -14.56
CA SER A 61 1.24 10.88 -15.40
C SER A 61 2.43 9.96 -15.15
N GLY A 62 3.50 10.10 -15.95
CA GLY A 62 4.71 9.31 -15.75
C GLY A 62 5.36 9.48 -14.37
N ALA A 63 5.19 10.66 -13.73
CA ALA A 63 5.68 10.92 -12.37
C ALA A 63 4.68 10.48 -11.28
N TYR A 64 3.41 10.29 -11.62
CA TYR A 64 2.34 9.91 -10.70
C TYR A 64 1.48 8.78 -11.28
N PRO A 65 2.04 7.56 -11.45
CA PRO A 65 1.37 6.47 -12.17
C PRO A 65 0.36 5.67 -11.31
N PHE A 66 0.38 5.83 -9.99
CA PHE A 66 -0.36 4.99 -9.03
C PHE A 66 -1.86 4.88 -9.32
N SER A 67 -2.50 6.00 -9.69
CA SER A 67 -3.94 6.02 -9.99
C SER A 67 -4.32 5.20 -11.22
N GLY A 68 -3.43 5.10 -12.22
CA GLY A 68 -3.60 4.25 -13.39
C GLY A 68 -3.53 2.75 -13.03
N TRP A 69 -2.55 2.35 -12.21
CA TRP A 69 -2.43 0.97 -11.73
C TRP A 69 -3.64 0.55 -10.89
N LEU A 70 -4.09 1.43 -9.99
CA LEU A 70 -5.28 1.20 -9.18
C LEU A 70 -6.54 1.03 -10.04
N LYS A 71 -6.67 1.81 -11.12
CA LYS A 71 -7.74 1.67 -12.10
C LYS A 71 -7.69 0.30 -12.78
N MET A 72 -6.52 -0.15 -13.22
CA MET A 72 -6.37 -1.47 -13.85
C MET A 72 -6.78 -2.62 -12.91
N TYR A 73 -6.46 -2.53 -11.63
CA TYR A 73 -6.92 -3.49 -10.62
C TYR A 73 -8.46 -3.48 -10.48
N PHE A 74 -9.08 -2.30 -10.35
CA PHE A 74 -10.54 -2.20 -10.25
C PHE A 74 -11.28 -2.67 -11.50
N ASP A 75 -10.71 -2.43 -12.67
CA ASP A 75 -11.27 -2.88 -13.95
C ASP A 75 -11.02 -4.39 -14.20
N GLY A 76 -10.30 -5.08 -13.29
CA GLY A 76 -10.02 -6.52 -13.39
C GLY A 76 -8.93 -6.89 -14.40
N ASN A 77 -8.17 -5.91 -14.89
CA ASN A 77 -7.09 -6.12 -15.84
C ASN A 77 -5.79 -6.61 -15.18
N GLN A 78 -5.68 -6.49 -13.86
CA GLN A 78 -4.60 -7.06 -13.05
C GLN A 78 -5.11 -7.51 -11.69
N ASP A 79 -4.44 -8.49 -11.08
CA ASP A 79 -4.78 -8.92 -9.71
C ASP A 79 -4.17 -8.00 -8.63
N PHE A 80 -4.56 -8.23 -7.37
CA PHE A 80 -4.12 -7.42 -6.24
C PHE A 80 -2.61 -7.53 -5.98
N THR A 81 -2.03 -8.71 -6.15
CA THR A 81 -0.60 -8.96 -5.93
C THR A 81 0.24 -8.24 -6.98
N GLN A 82 -0.17 -8.30 -8.25
CA GLN A 82 0.45 -7.57 -9.37
C GLN A 82 0.41 -6.07 -9.13
N PHE A 83 -0.77 -5.52 -8.82
CA PHE A 83 -0.93 -4.10 -8.50
C PHE A 83 -0.03 -3.66 -7.34
N SER A 84 0.00 -4.44 -6.27
CA SER A 84 0.80 -4.10 -5.08
C SER A 84 2.31 -4.14 -5.36
N LEU A 85 2.76 -5.10 -6.18
CA LEU A 85 4.14 -5.19 -6.61
C LEU A 85 4.56 -3.97 -7.44
N GLU A 86 3.78 -3.62 -8.47
CA GLU A 86 4.05 -2.42 -9.29
C GLU A 86 4.12 -1.14 -8.43
N ALA A 87 3.17 -1.01 -7.49
CA ALA A 87 3.12 0.13 -6.59
C ALA A 87 4.36 0.23 -5.69
N VAL A 88 4.84 -0.88 -5.12
CA VAL A 88 5.98 -0.86 -4.19
C VAL A 88 7.32 -0.70 -4.90
N GLU A 89 7.49 -1.28 -6.11
CA GLU A 89 8.70 -1.09 -6.92
C GLU A 89 8.91 0.38 -7.31
N HIS A 90 7.82 1.15 -7.48
CA HIS A 90 7.91 2.59 -7.73
C HIS A 90 8.52 3.37 -6.57
N LEU A 91 8.39 2.89 -5.33
CA LEU A 91 8.92 3.54 -4.14
C LEU A 91 10.44 3.36 -3.98
N GLN A 92 11.05 2.45 -4.75
CA GLN A 92 12.51 2.29 -4.79
C GLN A 92 13.22 3.36 -5.62
N ARG A 93 12.48 4.10 -6.44
CA ARG A 93 13.03 5.08 -7.39
C ARG A 93 13.24 6.46 -6.75
#